data_AF-A0A7S0W2Q6-F1
#
_entry.id   AF-A0A7S0W2Q6-F1
#
_cell.length_a   1.000
_cell.length_b   1.000
_cell.length_c   1.000
_cell.angle_alpha   90.00
_cell.angle_beta   90.00
_cell.angle_gamma   90.00
#
_symmetry.space_group_name_H-M   'P 1'
#
loop_
_entity.id
_entity.type
_entity.pdbx_description
1 polymer ?
#
loop_
_entity_poly.entity_id
_entity_poly.type
_entity_poly.pdbx_seq_one_letter_code
_entity_poly.pdbx_strand_id
1 'polypeptide(L)'
;YHLDMLTWRDKRLVKVSSEDFLEMVKARQEGLIDFTIRLDENDHRQLLGNLRDCYLNHPRGAGSISDAARDWDQLRLDILEEALEKHLYPMLEHGLTATRVRHAKVVVGNRIKQAMETM
;
A
#
# COMPACT_ATOMS: atom_id res chain seq x y z
N TYR A 1 -10.36 -9.45 26.28
CA TYR A 1 -10.73 -8.78 25.02
C TYR A 1 -9.74 -9.21 23.93
N HIS A 2 -9.88 -10.42 23.42
CA HIS A 2 -9.23 -10.81 22.17
C HIS A 2 -10.14 -10.31 21.05
N LEU A 3 -9.90 -9.08 20.59
CA LEU A 3 -10.30 -8.74 19.22
C LEU A 3 -9.66 -9.81 18.34
N ASP A 4 -10.49 -10.58 17.61
CA ASP A 4 -10.07 -11.65 16.73
C ASP A 4 -9.07 -11.11 15.70
N MET A 5 -7.77 -11.11 16.05
CA MET A 5 -6.68 -10.63 15.20
C MET A 5 -6.65 -11.33 13.83
N LEU A 6 -7.28 -12.51 13.74
CA LEU A 6 -7.45 -13.27 12.50
C LEU A 6 -8.43 -12.61 11.51
N THR A 7 -9.38 -11.79 11.96
CA THR A 7 -10.41 -11.22 11.07
C THR A 7 -9.88 -10.16 10.11
N TRP A 8 -8.69 -9.59 10.34
CA TRP A 8 -8.20 -8.45 9.55
C TRP A 8 -6.98 -8.76 8.69
N ARG A 9 -6.43 -9.98 8.79
CA ARG A 9 -5.27 -10.39 8.01
C ARG A 9 -5.61 -10.47 6.53
N ASP A 10 -4.74 -9.90 5.69
CA ASP A 10 -4.80 -9.94 4.21
C ASP A 10 -6.14 -9.46 3.61
N LYS A 11 -6.88 -8.61 4.33
CA LYS A 11 -8.09 -7.98 3.80
C LYS A 11 -7.72 -6.92 2.78
N ARG A 12 -8.36 -6.98 1.62
CA ARG A 12 -8.34 -5.87 0.65
C ARG A 12 -8.83 -4.60 1.35
N LEU A 13 -8.05 -3.53 1.27
CA LEU A 13 -8.36 -2.26 1.94
C LEU A 13 -9.78 -1.75 1.62
N VAL A 14 -10.24 -1.95 0.38
CA VAL A 14 -11.59 -1.57 -0.07
C VAL A 14 -12.72 -2.31 0.66
N LYS A 15 -12.44 -3.48 1.25
CA LYS A 15 -13.41 -4.29 2.01
C LYS A 15 -13.43 -3.94 3.51
N VAL A 16 -12.51 -3.11 3.98
CA VAL A 16 -12.49 -2.65 5.38
C VAL A 16 -13.44 -1.47 5.52
N SER A 17 -14.43 -1.60 6.41
CA SER A 17 -15.41 -0.54 6.66
C SER A 17 -14.76 0.71 7.26
N SER A 18 -15.47 1.83 7.27
CA SER A 18 -14.92 3.07 7.83
C SER A 18 -14.77 2.96 9.35
N GLU A 19 -15.71 2.30 10.00
CA GLU A 19 -15.72 2.00 11.43
C GLU A 19 -14.54 1.10 11.80
N ASP A 20 -14.41 -0.07 11.16
CA ASP A 20 -13.33 -1.01 11.42
C ASP A 20 -11.96 -0.35 11.20
N PHE A 21 -11.83 0.47 10.15
CA PHE A 21 -10.57 1.14 9.85
C PHE A 21 -10.20 2.15 10.96
N LEU A 22 -11.16 2.89 11.50
CA LEU A 22 -10.91 3.80 12.62
C LEU A 22 -10.57 3.04 13.90
N GLU A 23 -11.20 1.90 14.16
CA GLU A 23 -10.86 1.01 15.27
C GLU A 23 -9.43 0.47 15.14
N MET A 24 -9.04 0.00 13.95
CA MET A 24 -7.67 -0.45 13.68
C MET A 24 -6.64 0.66 13.93
N VAL A 25 -6.91 1.88 13.45
CA VAL A 25 -6.03 3.04 13.66
C VAL A 25 -5.91 3.39 15.15
N LYS A 26 -7.02 3.38 15.88
CA LYS A 26 -7.01 3.61 17.34
C LYS A 26 -6.23 2.52 18.06
N ALA A 27 -6.47 1.26 17.74
CA ALA A 27 -5.75 0.13 18.32
C ALA A 27 -4.24 0.21 18.05
N ARG A 28 -3.82 0.69 16.87
CA ARG A 28 -2.41 0.96 16.56
C ARG A 28 -1.82 2.09 17.41
N GLN A 29 -2.56 3.19 17.59
CA GLN A 29 -2.13 4.31 18.44
C GLN A 29 -1.99 3.92 19.91
N GLU A 30 -2.83 3.00 20.38
CA GLU A 30 -2.79 2.44 21.73
C GLU A 30 -1.75 1.31 21.89
N GLY A 31 -1.02 0.96 20.82
CA GLY A 31 0.00 -0.09 20.83
C GLY A 31 -0.56 -1.51 20.94
N LEU A 32 -1.84 -1.71 20.64
CA LEU A 32 -2.53 -3.00 20.73
C LEU A 32 -2.28 -3.87 19.50
N ILE A 33 -2.17 -3.25 18.33
CA ILE A 33 -1.88 -3.93 17.06
C ILE A 33 -0.85 -3.12 16.27
N ASP A 34 -0.19 -3.78 15.33
CA ASP A 34 0.46 -3.11 14.21
C ASP A 34 -0.19 -3.58 12.91
N PHE A 35 -0.29 -2.69 11.93
CA PHE A 35 -0.78 -3.04 10.61
C PHE A 35 -0.06 -2.22 9.55
N THR A 36 0.11 -2.85 8.39
CA THR A 36 0.66 -2.19 7.21
C THR A 36 -0.25 -2.36 6.00
N ILE A 37 -0.36 -1.33 5.18
CA ILE A 37 -1.03 -1.38 3.87
C ILE A 37 0.04 -1.63 2.81
N ARG A 38 -0.09 -2.73 2.08
CA ARG A 38 0.86 -3.12 1.03
C ARG A 38 0.12 -3.42 -0.26
N LEU A 39 0.84 -3.31 -1.38
CA LEU A 39 0.41 -3.92 -2.63
C LEU A 39 0.45 -5.43 -2.48
N ASP A 40 -0.44 -6.13 -3.18
CA ASP A 40 -0.30 -7.57 -3.29
C ASP A 40 0.91 -7.92 -4.17
N GLU A 41 1.41 -9.15 -4.02
CA GLU A 41 2.64 -9.59 -4.71
C GLU A 41 2.50 -9.55 -6.24
N ASN A 42 1.29 -9.75 -6.77
CA ASN A 42 1.05 -9.71 -8.21
C ASN A 42 1.10 -8.27 -8.72
N ASP A 43 0.42 -7.35 -8.05
CA ASP A 43 0.44 -5.92 -8.37
C ASP A 43 1.85 -5.34 -8.24
N HIS A 44 2.59 -5.74 -7.20
CA HIS A 44 4.00 -5.37 -7.01
C HIS A 44 4.87 -5.85 -8.18
N ARG A 45 4.79 -7.14 -8.55
CA ARG A 45 5.52 -7.70 -9.70
C ARG A 45 5.15 -7.01 -11.01
N GLN A 46 3.87 -6.72 -11.23
CA GLN A 46 3.42 -6.02 -12.41
C GLN A 46 3.98 -4.60 -12.48
N LEU A 47 3.99 -3.87 -11.36
CA LEU A 47 4.59 -2.54 -11.27
C LEU A 47 6.09 -2.57 -11.56
N LEU A 48 6.84 -3.51 -10.99
CA LEU A 48 8.26 -3.69 -11.31
C LEU A 48 8.49 -4.02 -12.79
N GLY A 49 7.63 -4.86 -13.39
CA GLY A 49 7.66 -5.15 -14.83
C GLY A 49 7.45 -3.88 -15.68
N ASN A 50 6.44 -3.08 -15.34
CA ASN A 50 6.17 -1.83 -16.05
C ASN A 50 7.32 -0.82 -15.91
N LEU A 51 7.89 -0.69 -14.70
CA LEU A 51 9.01 0.21 -14.45
C LEU A 51 10.26 -0.23 -15.20
N ARG A 52 10.51 -1.54 -15.26
CA ARG A 52 11.57 -2.12 -16.08
C ARG A 52 11.40 -1.74 -17.54
N ASP A 53 10.21 -1.88 -18.10
CA ASP A 53 9.94 -1.52 -19.49
C ASP A 53 10.09 -0.01 -19.76
N CYS A 54 9.84 0.84 -18.75
CA CYS A 54 10.05 2.30 -18.85
C CYS A 54 11.52 2.73 -18.72
N TYR A 55 12.31 2.06 -17.88
CA TYR A 55 13.67 2.49 -17.53
C TYR A 55 14.77 1.80 -18.31
N LEU A 56 14.52 0.59 -18.83
CA LEU A 56 15.53 -0.12 -19.62
C LEU A 56 15.56 0.38 -21.05
N ASN A 57 16.76 0.75 -21.51
CA ASN A 57 16.98 1.22 -22.88
C ASN A 57 16.81 0.12 -23.94
N HIS A 58 16.75 -1.14 -23.52
CA HIS A 58 16.66 -2.30 -24.41
C HIS A 58 15.38 -3.08 -24.10
N PRO A 59 14.30 -2.89 -24.88
CA PRO A 59 13.09 -3.70 -24.73
C PRO A 59 13.41 -5.18 -24.95
N ARG A 60 12.63 -6.07 -24.33
CA ARG A 60 12.77 -7.53 -24.51
C ARG A 60 12.85 -7.87 -26.01
N GLY A 61 13.95 -8.51 -26.43
CA GLY A 61 14.15 -8.95 -27.82
C GLY A 61 14.98 -8.01 -28.70
N ALA A 62 15.51 -6.90 -28.17
CA ALA A 62 16.59 -6.18 -28.86
C ALA A 62 17.84 -7.09 -28.96
N GLY A 63 18.47 -7.14 -30.14
CA GLY A 63 19.61 -8.02 -30.43
C GLY A 63 20.80 -7.83 -29.47
N SER A 64 21.82 -8.70 -29.62
CA SER A 64 23.01 -8.85 -28.76
C SER A 64 23.36 -7.64 -27.88
N ILE A 65 22.91 -7.66 -26.62
CA ILE A 65 23.33 -6.74 -25.56
C ILE A 65 24.67 -7.23 -24.99
N SER A 66 25.63 -6.33 -24.81
CA SER A 66 26.89 -6.66 -24.13
C SER A 66 26.64 -6.99 -22.66
N ASP A 67 27.45 -7.88 -22.07
CA ASP A 67 27.27 -8.25 -20.66
C ASP A 67 27.37 -7.03 -19.72
N ALA A 68 28.26 -6.08 -20.02
CA ALA A 68 28.38 -4.83 -19.27
C ALA A 68 27.09 -3.98 -19.31
N ALA A 69 26.36 -3.96 -20.42
CA ALA A 69 25.09 -3.26 -20.51
C ALA A 69 23.99 -3.98 -19.73
N ARG A 70 24.01 -5.32 -19.70
CA ARG A 70 23.08 -6.13 -18.89
C ARG A 70 23.29 -5.89 -17.40
N ASP A 71 24.54 -5.88 -16.94
CA ASP A 71 24.88 -5.63 -15.54
C ASP A 71 24.47 -4.22 -15.09
N TRP A 72 24.66 -3.22 -15.95
CA TRP A 72 24.19 -1.86 -15.69
C TRP A 72 22.67 -1.75 -15.59
N ASP A 73 21.95 -2.45 -16.46
CA ASP A 73 20.48 -2.49 -16.42
C ASP A 73 19.98 -3.20 -15.16
N GLN A 74 20.64 -4.27 -14.72
CA GLN A 74 20.31 -4.93 -13.46
C GLN A 74 20.53 -4.01 -12.25
N LEU A 75 21.68 -3.33 -12.16
CA LEU A 75 21.96 -2.39 -11.08
C LEU A 75 20.90 -1.27 -10.98
N ARG A 76 20.43 -0.76 -12.13
CA ARG A 76 19.34 0.23 -12.15
C ARG A 76 18.04 -0.32 -11.60
N LEU A 77 17.70 -1.57 -11.94
CA LEU A 77 16.50 -2.23 -11.41
C LEU A 77 16.59 -2.42 -9.90
N ASP A 78 17.73 -2.90 -9.40
CA ASP A 78 17.94 -3.11 -7.97
C ASP A 78 17.79 -1.79 -7.19
N ILE A 79 18.35 -0.69 -7.72
CA ILE A 79 18.20 0.66 -7.13
C ILE A 79 16.72 1.10 -7.14
N LEU A 80 15.99 0.85 -8.22
CA LEU A 80 14.58 1.21 -8.34
C LEU A 80 13.70 0.42 -7.37
N GLU A 81 13.94 -0.89 -7.26
CA GLU A 81 13.25 -1.78 -6.33
C GLU A 81 13.51 -1.36 -4.88
N GLU A 82 14.77 -1.09 -4.53
CA GLU A 82 15.13 -0.59 -3.21
C GLU A 82 14.46 0.76 -2.90
N ALA A 83 14.45 1.69 -3.86
CA ALA A 83 13.81 2.99 -3.69
C ALA A 83 12.29 2.87 -3.51
N LEU A 84 11.65 1.94 -4.22
CA LEU A 84 10.24 1.64 -4.04
C LEU A 84 9.96 1.15 -2.62
N GLU A 85 10.67 0.11 -2.19
CA GLU A 85 10.39 -0.55 -0.92
C GLU A 85 10.75 0.30 0.30
N LYS A 86 11.89 0.99 0.27
CA LYS A 86 12.39 1.74 1.44
C LYS A 86 11.84 3.15 1.55
N HIS A 87 11.37 3.74 0.45
CA HIS A 87 10.98 5.14 0.43
C HIS A 87 9.56 5.36 -0.09
N LEU A 88 9.26 4.89 -1.31
CA LEU A 88 7.98 5.21 -1.95
C LEU A 88 6.80 4.49 -1.32
N TYR A 89 6.89 3.19 -1.05
CA TYR A 89 5.80 2.43 -0.42
C TYR A 89 5.48 2.95 0.99
N PRO A 90 6.44 3.20 1.89
CA PRO A 90 6.14 3.80 3.19
C PRO A 90 5.48 5.19 3.07
N MET A 91 5.97 6.03 2.14
CA MET A 91 5.37 7.34 1.90
C MET A 91 3.93 7.24 1.40
N LEU A 92 3.67 6.36 0.43
CA LEU A 92 2.35 6.12 -0.14
C LEU A 92 1.39 5.52 0.89
N GLU A 93 1.86 4.56 1.67
CA GLU A 93 1.11 3.96 2.78
C GLU A 93 0.69 5.03 3.80
N HIS A 94 1.61 5.90 4.19
CA HIS A 94 1.32 6.99 5.12
C HIS A 94 0.25 7.94 4.56
N GLY A 95 0.42 8.37 3.31
CA GLY A 95 -0.55 9.24 2.62
C GLY A 95 -1.92 8.59 2.46
N LEU A 96 -1.96 7.30 2.11
CA LEU A 96 -3.18 6.52 1.94
C LEU A 96 -3.89 6.34 3.28
N THR A 97 -3.16 6.02 4.35
CA THR A 97 -3.69 5.90 5.71
C THR A 97 -4.31 7.22 6.16
N ALA A 98 -3.59 8.34 6.02
CA ALA A 98 -4.10 9.66 6.40
C ALA A 98 -5.37 10.05 5.62
N THR A 99 -5.39 9.76 4.32
CA THR A 99 -6.56 10.01 3.46
C THR A 99 -7.75 9.14 3.89
N ARG A 100 -7.50 7.86 4.16
CA ARG A 100 -8.55 6.91 4.57
C ARG A 100 -9.12 7.24 5.94
N VAL A 101 -8.29 7.65 6.91
CA VAL A 101 -8.75 8.15 8.22
C VAL A 101 -9.66 9.35 8.05
N ARG A 102 -9.27 10.33 7.22
CA ARG A 102 -10.08 11.53 6.97
C ARG A 102 -11.44 11.16 6.39
N HIS A 103 -11.46 10.32 5.36
CA HIS A 103 -12.70 9.85 4.75
C HIS A 103 -13.58 9.09 5.75
N ALA A 104 -13.01 8.17 6.52
CA ALA A 104 -13.73 7.37 7.50
C ALA A 104 -14.38 8.24 8.58
N LYS A 105 -13.66 9.26 9.10
CA LYS A 105 -14.21 10.23 10.06
C LYS A 105 -15.41 10.98 9.50
N VAL A 106 -15.38 11.37 8.23
CA VAL A 106 -16.51 12.05 7.57
C VAL A 106 -17.73 11.12 7.49
N VAL A 107 -17.54 9.88 7.03
CA VAL A 107 -18.63 8.89 6.90
C VAL A 107 -19.27 8.59 8.25
N VAL A 108 -18.46 8.24 9.24
CA VAL A 108 -18.95 7.89 10.59
C VAL A 108 -19.57 9.12 11.27
N GLY A 109 -18.95 10.30 11.13
CA GLY A 109 -19.49 11.55 11.66
C GLY A 109 -20.87 11.89 11.08
N ASN A 110 -21.07 11.72 9.78
CA ASN A 110 -22.37 11.93 9.14
C ASN A 110 -23.43 10.94 9.64
N ARG A 111 -23.07 9.68 9.86
CA ARG A 111 -23.98 8.67 10.43
C ARG A 111 -24.41 9.03 11.85
N ILE A 112 -23.46 9.47 12.69
CA ILE A 112 -23.76 9.94 14.05
C ILE A 112 -24.69 11.14 14.01
N LYS A 113 -24.42 12.13 13.14
CA LYS A 113 -25.27 13.31 12.97
C LYS A 113 -26.71 12.92 12.61
N GLN A 114 -26.89 12.03 11.63
CA GLN A 114 -28.21 11.54 11.23
C GLN A 114 -28.93 10.83 12.37
N ALA A 115 -28.23 9.99 13.14
CA ALA A 115 -28.80 9.29 14.28
C ALA A 115 -29.25 10.26 15.39
N MET A 116 -28.53 11.37 15.58
CA MET A 116 -28.94 12.41 16.55
C MET A 116 -30.15 13.21 16.09
N GLU A 117 -30.33 13.41 14.78
CA GLU A 117 -31.48 14.14 14.21
C GLU A 117 -32.78 13.31 14.23
N THR A 118 -32.67 11.98 14.35
CA THR A 118 -33.82 11.05 14.41
C THR A 118 -34.19 10.61 15.82
N MET A 119 -33.43 11.05 16.84
CA MET A 119 -33.71 10.84 18.27
C MET A 119 -34.56 11.97 18.85
#